data_AF-A0AAW1Y8X6-F1
#
_entry.id   AF-A0AAW1Y8X6-F1
#
_cell.length_a   1.000
_cell.length_b   1.000
_cell.length_c   1.000
_cell.angle_alpha   90.00
_cell.angle_beta   90.00
_cell.angle_gamma   90.00
#
_symmetry.space_group_name_H-M   'P 1'
#
loop_
_entity.id
_entity.type
_entity.pdbx_description
1 polymer ?
#
loop_
_entity_poly.entity_id
_entity_poly.type
_entity_poly.pdbx_seq_one_letter_code
_entity_poly.pdbx_strand_id
1 'polypeptide(L)' 'MAKKLVAVFLMLVVVVAALHVRKAEAEETEEEAKQFSECEKTCLEECEAENNTNTRCEMKCDTECEEKESAAKLDSIKT' A
#
# COMPACT_ATOMS: atom_id res chain seq x y z
N MET A 1 -36.31 26.77 1.39
CA MET A 1 -35.59 25.81 0.53
C MET A 1 -34.08 25.80 0.77
N ALA A 2 -33.40 26.94 0.88
CA ALA A 2 -31.94 27.02 1.11
C ALA A 2 -31.41 26.21 2.30
N LYS A 3 -32.08 26.25 3.46
CA LYS A 3 -31.67 25.48 4.66
C LYS A 3 -31.63 23.98 4.43
N LYS A 4 -32.54 23.45 3.60
CA LYS A 4 -32.58 22.02 3.24
C LYS A 4 -31.42 21.66 2.30
N LEU A 5 -31.08 22.54 1.38
CA LEU A 5 -29.97 22.35 0.44
C LEU A 5 -28.61 22.39 1.16
N VAL A 6 -28.43 23.30 2.11
CA VAL A 6 -27.20 23.39 2.93
C VAL A 6 -27.02 22.13 3.76
N ALA A 7 -28.09 21.61 4.38
CA ALA A 7 -28.01 20.37 5.16
C ALA A 7 -27.62 19.16 4.30
N VAL A 8 -28.19 19.03 3.10
CA VAL A 8 -27.83 17.96 2.16
C VAL A 8 -26.39 18.10 1.68
N PHE A 9 -25.95 19.32 1.35
CA PHE A 9 -24.57 19.58 0.93
C PHE A 9 -23.57 19.23 2.03
N LEU A 10 -23.83 19.60 3.29
CA LEU A 10 -22.96 19.26 4.41
C LEU A 10 -22.90 17.75 4.65
N MET A 11 -24.03 17.04 4.54
CA MET A 11 -24.05 15.57 4.61
C MET A 11 -23.21 14.94 3.50
N LEU A 12 -23.29 15.45 2.27
CA LEU A 12 -22.48 14.95 1.15
C LEU A 12 -20.99 15.16 1.39
N VAL A 13 -20.57 16.33 1.88
CA VAL A 13 -19.16 16.60 2.21
C VAL A 13 -18.64 15.64 3.28
N VAL A 14 -19.44 15.36 4.33
CA VAL A 14 -19.05 14.43 5.41
C VAL A 14 -18.92 12.99 4.89
N VAL A 15 -19.85 12.54 4.03
CA VAL A 15 -19.77 11.21 3.41
C VAL A 15 -18.56 11.09 2.50
N VAL A 16 -18.31 12.09 1.65
CA VAL A 16 -17.15 12.12 0.75
C VAL A 16 -15.85 12.12 1.56
N ALA A 17 -15.75 12.92 2.62
CA ALA A 17 -14.56 12.94 3.48
C ALA A 17 -14.32 11.58 4.16
N ALA A 18 -15.36 10.93 4.67
CA ALA A 18 -15.23 9.59 5.27
C ALA A 18 -14.79 8.52 4.26
N LEU A 19 -15.24 8.61 3.01
CA LEU A 19 -14.81 7.71 1.94
C LEU A 19 -13.35 7.95 1.51
N HIS A 20 -12.90 9.21 1.46
CA HIS A 20 -11.50 9.52 1.13
C HIS A 20 -10.52 9.06 2.22
N VAL A 21 -10.90 9.15 3.50
CA VAL A 21 -10.06 8.65 4.61
C VAL A 21 -9.83 7.14 4.51
N ARG A 22 -10.84 6.36 4.11
CA ARG A 22 -10.67 4.90 3.90
C ARG A 22 -9.86 4.55 2.66
N LYS A 23 -9.89 5.43 1.65
CA LYS A 23 -9.19 5.20 0.40
C LYS A 23 -7.68 5.45 0.54
N ALA A 24 -7.26 6.33 1.44
CA ALA A 24 -5.84 6.55 1.77
C ALA A 24 -5.16 5.33 2.42
N GLU A 25 -5.93 4.40 2.98
CA GLU A 25 -5.42 3.16 3.59
C GLU A 25 -5.52 1.94 2.65
N ALA A 26 -6.10 2.11 1.45
CA ALA A 26 -6.45 1.00 0.55
C ALA A 26 -6.17 1.27 -0.94
N GLU A 27 -5.42 2.31 -1.27
CA GLU A 27 -4.73 2.40 -2.57
C GLU A 27 -3.33 1.84 -2.43
N GLU A 28 -3.25 0.53 -2.13
CA GLU A 28 -2.25 -0.26 -2.84
C GLU A 28 -2.88 -0.51 -4.20
N THR A 29 -2.40 0.19 -5.22
CA THR A 29 -2.81 -0.09 -6.59
C THR A 29 -2.54 -1.56 -6.91
N GLU A 30 -3.34 -2.18 -7.78
CA GLU A 30 -3.10 -3.57 -8.21
C GLU A 30 -1.66 -3.78 -8.74
N GLU A 31 -1.05 -2.70 -9.23
CA GLU A 31 0.35 -2.65 -9.64
C GLU A 31 1.33 -2.73 -8.46
N GLU A 32 1.10 -1.98 -7.37
CA GLU A 32 1.95 -2.04 -6.16
C GLU A 32 1.90 -3.43 -5.51
N ALA A 33 0.69 -4.01 -5.36
CA ALA A 33 0.54 -5.36 -4.83
C ALA A 33 1.25 -6.42 -5.70
N LYS A 34 1.24 -6.22 -7.03
CA LYS A 34 1.95 -7.10 -7.96
C LYS A 34 3.47 -6.94 -7.85
N GLN A 35 3.97 -5.71 -7.73
CA GLN A 35 5.41 -5.44 -7.55
C GLN A 35 5.94 -6.03 -6.24
N PHE A 36 5.18 -5.89 -5.15
CA PHE A 36 5.52 -6.49 -3.86
C PHE A 36 5.57 -8.03 -3.95
N SER A 37 4.54 -8.65 -4.55
CA SER A 37 4.49 -10.11 -4.74
C SER A 37 5.63 -10.65 -5.62
N GLU A 38 5.99 -9.93 -6.68
CA GLU A 38 7.14 -10.30 -7.52
C GLU A 38 8.46 -10.18 -6.74
N CYS A 39 8.62 -9.15 -5.91
CA CYS A 39 9.78 -8.97 -5.04
C CYS A 39 9.92 -10.12 -4.04
N GLU A 40 8.85 -10.45 -3.30
CA GLU A 40 8.87 -11.55 -2.33
C GLU A 40 9.22 -12.88 -3.01
N LYS A 41 8.60 -13.18 -4.15
CA LYS A 41 8.85 -14.43 -4.86
C LYS A 41 10.33 -14.59 -5.23
N THR A 42 10.93 -13.57 -5.85
CA THR A 42 12.34 -13.63 -6.22
C THR A 42 13.24 -13.71 -4.99
N CYS A 43 12.95 -12.93 -3.95
CA CYS A 43 13.74 -12.97 -2.72
C CYS A 43 13.68 -14.33 -2.02
N LEU A 44 12.50 -14.95 -1.93
CA LEU A 44 12.32 -16.26 -1.32
C LEU A 44 13.09 -17.33 -2.10
N GLU A 45 13.00 -17.34 -3.43
CA GLU A 45 13.75 -18.26 -4.29
C GLU A 45 15.28 -18.14 -4.06
N GLU A 46 15.81 -16.91 -3.97
CA GLU A 46 17.22 -16.66 -3.69
C GLU A 46 17.62 -17.05 -2.26
N CYS A 47 16.81 -16.71 -1.27
CA CYS A 47 17.09 -16.98 0.14
C CYS A 47 17.04 -18.48 0.46
N GLU A 48 16.12 -19.23 -0.14
CA GLU A 48 16.05 -20.69 -0.02
C GLU A 48 17.24 -21.37 -0.70
N ALA A 49 17.73 -20.83 -1.83
CA ALA A 49 18.95 -21.33 -2.48
C ALA A 49 20.20 -21.19 -1.59
N GLU A 50 20.21 -20.24 -0.66
CA GLU A 50 21.27 -20.06 0.35
C GLU A 50 21.19 -21.05 1.54
N ASN A 51 20.26 -22.02 1.52
CA ASN A 51 20.00 -22.96 2.63
C ASN A 51 19.54 -22.30 3.94
N ASN A 52 18.90 -21.13 3.86
CA ASN A 52 18.23 -20.53 5.02
C ASN A 52 16.92 -21.27 5.34
N THR A 53 16.44 -21.14 6.58
CA THR A 53 15.11 -21.66 6.95
C THR A 53 14.00 -20.80 6.35
N ASN A 54 12.89 -21.40 5.95
CA ASN A 54 11.78 -20.69 5.30
C ASN A 54 11.29 -19.49 6.13
N THR A 55 11.05 -19.64 7.44
CA THR A 55 10.67 -18.50 8.32
C THR A 55 11.71 -17.38 8.38
N ARG A 56 13.01 -17.70 8.24
CA ARG A 56 14.06 -16.68 8.18
C ARG A 56 14.05 -15.97 6.83
N CYS A 57 13.71 -16.67 5.75
CA CYS A 57 13.54 -16.07 4.44
C CYS A 57 12.32 -15.17 4.38
N GLU A 58 11.17 -15.60 4.93
CA GLU A 58 9.97 -14.76 5.02
C GLU A 58 10.26 -13.44 5.72
N MET A 59 10.83 -13.46 6.93
CA MET A 59 11.15 -12.23 7.67
C MET A 59 12.15 -11.32 6.93
N LYS A 60 13.15 -11.92 6.27
CA LYS A 60 14.16 -11.16 5.51
C LYS A 60 13.52 -10.50 4.28
N CYS A 61 12.75 -11.28 3.52
CA CYS A 61 12.17 -10.82 2.26
C CYS A 61 11.06 -9.80 2.45
N ASP A 62 10.23 -9.98 3.48
CA ASP A 62 9.22 -9.00 3.88
C ASP A 62 9.87 -7.63 4.15
N THR A 63 10.91 -7.61 4.99
CA THR A 63 11.67 -6.38 5.31
C THR A 63 12.32 -5.77 4.06
N GLU A 64 13.01 -6.58 3.24
CA GLU A 64 13.71 -6.08 2.04
C GLU A 64 12.74 -5.52 0.99
N CYS A 65 11.56 -6.11 0.84
CA CYS A 65 10.56 -5.67 -0.13
C CYS A 65 9.80 -4.43 0.37
N GLU A 66 9.47 -4.35 1.67
CA GLU A 66 8.90 -3.13 2.28
C GLU A 66 9.86 -1.94 2.16
N GLU A 67 11.17 -2.14 2.37
CA GLU A 67 12.18 -1.08 2.21
C GLU A 67 12.24 -0.57 0.76
N LYS A 68 12.18 -1.48 -0.22
CA LYS A 68 12.17 -1.12 -1.65
C LYS A 68 10.90 -0.35 -2.03
N GLU A 69 9.75 -0.80 -1.58
CA GLU A 69 8.48 -0.12 -1.81
C GLU A 69 8.49 1.28 -1.20
N SER A 70 8.94 1.39 0.05
CA SER A 70 9.06 2.66 0.76
C SER A 70 10.00 3.63 0.03
N ALA A 71 11.15 3.14 -0.45
CA ALA A 71 12.08 3.94 -1.24
C ALA A 71 11.45 4.43 -2.56
N ALA A 72 10.75 3.55 -3.28
CA ALA A 72 10.06 3.90 -4.53
C ALA A 72 8.97 4.96 -4.31
N LYS A 73 8.21 4.87 -3.21
CA LYS A 73 7.21 5.88 -2.80
C LYS A 73 7.86 7.22 -2.44
N LEU A 74 9.03 7.22 -1.80
CA LEU A 74 9.75 8.45 -1.47
C LEU A 74 10.34 9.13 -2.72
N ASP A 75 10.84 8.35 -3.68
CA ASP A 75 11.38 8.89 -4.94
C ASP A 75 10.29 9.50 -5.84
N SER A 76 9.09 8.91 -5.86
CA SER A 76 7.97 9.46 -6.63
C SER A 76 7.45 10.79 -6.07
N ILE A 77 7.63 11.06 -4.77
CA ILE A 77 7.26 12.33 -4.11
C ILE A 77 8.32 13.42 -4.32
N LYS A 78 9.58 13.04 -4.60
CA LYS A 78 10.69 13.99 -4.77
C LYS A 78 10.74 14.64 -6.17
N THR A 79 9.96 14.13 -7.12
CA THR A 79 9.87 14.60 -8.52
C THR A 79 8.79 15.66 -8.67
#